data_AF-A0A963VJ16-F1
#
_entry.id   AF-A0A963VJ16-F1
#
_cell.length_a   1.000
_cell.length_b   1.000
_cell.length_c   1.000
_cell.angle_alpha   90.00
_cell.angle_beta   90.00
_cell.angle_gamma   90.00
#
_symmetry.space_group_name_H-M   'P 1'
#
loop_
_entity.id
_entity.type
_entity.pdbx_description
1 polymer ?
#
loop_
_entity_poly.entity_id
_entity_poly.type
_entity_poly.pdbx_seq_one_letter_code
_entity_poly.pdbx_strand_id
1 'polypeptide(L)'
;RTIFKQARKLPPGHCLSIRRGEPVREPIEYWDVQFTLDNPISPADAQAELVERLRESVRLRMIAEVPLGAFLSGGVDSSAVVAMMAGISSGPVNTCSIGFDDPAFNESAFAQMVADRYKTDHRLEIVKSDDFDLIDTLARLYDEPYADSSAIPTYRVCELARKHVTVALSGDGGDESLGGYRRYRLHLMEERMRSAMPYGMRKAVFGTLGRLYPKADWAPRVFRAKTTFEG
;
A
#
# COMPACT_ATOMS: atom_id res chain seq x y z
N ARG A 1 -6.63 -8.14 15.93
CA ARG A 1 -7.85 -8.11 16.79
C ARG A 1 -9.06 -8.22 15.87
N THR A 2 -10.19 -8.71 16.35
CA THR A 2 -11.44 -8.86 15.59
C THR A 2 -12.56 -8.13 16.33
N ILE A 3 -13.69 -7.88 15.66
CA ILE A 3 -14.91 -7.36 16.31
C ILE A 3 -15.65 -8.41 17.15
N PHE A 4 -15.27 -9.70 17.04
CA PHE A 4 -15.90 -10.81 17.74
C PHE A 4 -15.04 -11.33 18.90
N LYS A 5 -15.64 -11.51 20.07
CA LYS A 5 -14.91 -12.01 21.26
C LYS A 5 -14.35 -13.43 21.11
N GLN A 6 -14.99 -14.25 20.29
CA GLN A 6 -14.65 -15.68 20.13
C GLN A 6 -13.87 -15.98 18.84
N ALA A 7 -13.58 -14.97 18.00
CA ALA A 7 -12.79 -15.14 16.79
C ALA A 7 -11.40 -14.54 16.96
N ARG A 8 -10.37 -15.23 16.45
CA ARG A 8 -8.98 -14.73 16.44
C ARG A 8 -8.44 -14.77 15.01
N LYS A 9 -7.70 -13.73 14.61
CA LYS A 9 -6.96 -13.71 13.34
C LYS A 9 -5.62 -14.40 13.54
N LEU A 10 -5.26 -15.31 12.64
CA LEU A 10 -3.92 -15.90 12.59
C LEU A 10 -2.94 -14.78 12.18
N PRO A 11 -1.82 -14.57 12.90
CA PRO A 11 -0.84 -13.58 12.49
C PRO A 11 -0.20 -13.95 11.14
N PRO A 12 0.21 -12.96 10.32
CA PRO A 12 1.02 -13.21 9.12
C PRO A 12 2.29 -14.01 9.48
N GLY A 13 2.76 -14.86 8.57
CA GLY A 13 3.98 -15.65 8.79
C GLY A 13 3.88 -16.72 9.89
N HIS A 14 2.67 -17.03 10.38
CA HIS A 14 2.44 -18.06 11.39
C HIS A 14 1.60 -19.22 10.86
N CYS A 15 1.81 -20.41 11.41
CA CYS A 15 1.00 -21.60 11.15
C CYS A 15 0.33 -22.08 12.44
N LEU A 16 -0.84 -22.73 12.29
CA LEU A 16 -1.57 -23.32 13.40
C LEU A 16 -2.01 -24.74 13.01
N SER A 17 -1.54 -25.75 13.75
CA SER A 17 -1.93 -27.14 13.54
C SER A 17 -2.93 -27.58 14.61
N ILE A 18 -4.09 -28.09 14.17
CA ILE A 18 -5.17 -28.56 15.04
C ILE A 18 -5.33 -30.06 14.84
N ARG A 19 -5.36 -30.82 15.92
CA ARG A 19 -5.63 -32.26 15.91
C ARG A 19 -6.89 -32.56 16.70
N ARG A 20 -7.74 -33.42 16.15
CA ARG A 20 -9.00 -33.81 16.79
C ARG A 20 -8.72 -34.50 18.12
N GLY A 21 -9.34 -34.01 19.20
CA GLY A 21 -9.15 -34.54 20.55
C GLY A 21 -7.95 -33.95 21.30
N GLU A 22 -7.13 -33.10 20.66
CA GLU A 22 -6.08 -32.33 21.33
C GLU A 22 -6.54 -30.87 21.58
N PRO A 23 -6.05 -30.21 22.63
CA PRO A 23 -6.26 -28.78 22.80
C PRO A 23 -5.60 -27.98 21.66
N VAL A 24 -6.23 -26.88 21.27
CA VAL A 24 -5.65 -25.94 20.29
C VAL A 24 -4.41 -25.30 20.90
N ARG A 25 -3.27 -25.38 20.19
CA ARG A 25 -2.00 -24.79 20.61
C ARG A 25 -1.89 -23.34 20.16
N GLU A 26 -0.91 -22.62 20.67
CA GLU A 26 -0.58 -21.28 20.15
C GLU A 26 0.01 -21.39 18.73
N PRO A 27 -0.23 -20.40 17.85
CA PRO A 27 0.39 -20.33 16.53
C PRO A 27 1.93 -20.32 16.61
N ILE A 28 2.57 -20.93 15.62
CA ILE A 28 4.03 -20.99 15.49
C ILE A 28 4.45 -20.09 14.33
N GLU A 29 5.32 -19.12 14.60
CA GLU A 29 5.95 -18.29 13.58
C GLU A 29 6.90 -19.15 12.73
N TYR A 30 6.74 -19.07 11.41
CA TYR A 30 7.63 -19.74 10.45
C TYR A 30 8.38 -18.75 9.55
N TRP A 31 7.97 -17.48 9.53
CA TRP A 31 8.59 -16.44 8.70
C TRP A 31 8.34 -15.05 9.27
N ASP A 32 9.39 -14.22 9.23
CA ASP A 32 9.33 -12.79 9.53
C ASP A 32 10.33 -12.03 8.62
N VAL A 33 10.07 -10.74 8.40
CA VAL A 33 10.94 -9.87 7.59
C VAL A 33 12.15 -9.46 8.42
N GLN A 34 13.35 -9.79 7.93
CA GLN A 34 14.61 -9.41 8.57
C GLN A 34 15.22 -8.22 7.82
N PHE A 35 15.29 -7.07 8.49
CA PHE A 35 16.02 -5.90 7.98
C PHE A 35 17.46 -5.92 8.48
N THR A 36 18.37 -6.42 7.65
CA THR A 36 19.80 -6.46 7.96
C THR A 36 20.56 -5.46 7.07
N LEU A 37 21.58 -4.82 7.64
CA LEU A 37 22.48 -3.90 6.91
C LEU A 37 23.80 -4.58 6.53
N ASP A 38 23.84 -5.92 6.56
CA ASP A 38 25.01 -6.75 6.35
C ASP A 38 25.22 -7.18 4.90
N ASN A 39 24.39 -6.69 3.97
CA ASN A 39 24.53 -6.91 2.54
C ASN A 39 24.93 -5.60 1.81
N PRO A 40 26.23 -5.21 1.84
CA PRO A 40 26.68 -4.01 1.14
C PRO A 40 26.60 -4.22 -0.37
N ILE A 41 25.84 -3.36 -1.04
CA ILE A 41 25.65 -3.37 -2.49
C ILE A 41 25.80 -1.95 -3.04
N SER A 42 26.35 -1.82 -4.24
CA SER A 42 26.44 -0.51 -4.89
C SER A 42 25.04 -0.03 -5.31
N PRO A 43 24.77 1.28 -5.37
CA PRO A 43 23.48 1.78 -5.82
C PRO A 43 23.10 1.32 -7.24
N ALA A 44 24.08 1.17 -8.12
CA ALA A 44 23.85 0.70 -9.50
C ALA A 44 23.44 -0.77 -9.52
N ASP A 45 24.14 -1.62 -8.76
CA ASP A 45 23.82 -3.05 -8.67
C ASP A 45 22.48 -3.26 -7.98
N ALA A 46 22.16 -2.47 -6.96
CA ALA A 46 20.86 -2.51 -6.27
C ALA A 46 19.70 -2.14 -7.19
N GLN A 47 19.88 -1.14 -8.07
CA GLN A 47 18.87 -0.78 -9.08
C GLN A 47 18.67 -1.89 -10.11
N ALA A 48 19.77 -2.48 -10.60
CA ALA A 48 19.70 -3.59 -11.54
C ALA A 48 19.02 -4.81 -10.90
N GLU A 49 19.41 -5.18 -9.68
CA GLU A 49 18.80 -6.29 -8.95
C GLU A 49 17.32 -6.02 -8.67
N LEU A 50 16.93 -4.81 -8.26
CA LEU A 50 15.52 -4.47 -8.05
C LEU A 50 14.69 -4.71 -9.31
N VAL A 51 15.18 -4.31 -10.48
CA VAL A 51 14.51 -4.52 -11.76
C VAL A 51 14.38 -6.01 -12.08
N GLU A 52 15.45 -6.79 -11.88
CA GLU A 52 15.41 -8.25 -12.10
C GLU A 52 14.44 -8.95 -11.15
N ARG A 53 14.47 -8.62 -9.85
CA ARG A 53 13.57 -9.20 -8.84
C ARG A 53 12.12 -8.82 -9.08
N LEU A 54 11.85 -7.58 -9.48
CA LEU A 54 10.50 -7.15 -9.84
C LEU A 54 10.01 -7.90 -11.08
N ARG A 55 10.84 -8.03 -12.12
CA ARG A 55 10.51 -8.80 -13.32
C ARG A 55 10.22 -10.25 -13.01
N GLU A 56 11.05 -10.89 -12.18
CA GLU A 56 10.85 -12.26 -11.72
C GLU A 56 9.54 -12.41 -10.93
N SER A 57 9.29 -11.51 -9.99
CA SER A 57 8.08 -11.49 -9.17
C SER A 57 6.81 -11.37 -10.00
N VAL A 58 6.82 -10.49 -11.00
CA VAL A 58 5.70 -10.31 -11.97
C VAL A 58 5.56 -11.55 -12.83
N ARG A 59 6.64 -12.08 -13.40
CA ARG A 59 6.62 -13.30 -14.23
C ARG A 59 5.98 -14.48 -13.51
N LEU A 60 6.33 -14.71 -12.25
CA LEU A 60 5.75 -15.80 -11.44
C LEU A 60 4.24 -15.62 -11.22
N ARG A 61 3.74 -14.38 -11.18
CA ARG A 61 2.32 -14.06 -10.96
C ARG A 61 1.52 -13.91 -12.26
N MET A 62 2.17 -13.98 -13.42
CA MET A 62 1.53 -14.02 -14.74
C MET A 62 1.11 -15.44 -15.17
N ILE A 63 1.42 -16.47 -14.38
CA ILE A 63 1.01 -17.86 -14.65
C ILE A 63 -0.48 -18.01 -14.33
N ALA A 64 -1.33 -17.92 -15.35
CA ALA A 64 -2.78 -18.07 -15.22
C ALA A 64 -3.40 -18.74 -16.46
N GLU A 65 -4.37 -19.64 -16.23
CA GLU A 65 -5.17 -20.27 -17.29
C GLU A 65 -6.47 -19.48 -17.60
N VAL A 66 -6.63 -18.34 -16.95
CA VAL A 66 -7.80 -17.45 -17.05
C VAL A 66 -7.36 -16.05 -17.48
N PRO A 67 -8.27 -15.21 -18.01
CA PRO A 67 -7.93 -13.84 -18.37
C PRO A 67 -7.27 -13.08 -17.22
N LEU A 68 -6.09 -12.52 -17.50
CA LEU A 68 -5.24 -11.82 -16.54
C LEU A 68 -5.03 -10.37 -16.98
N GLY A 69 -4.99 -9.46 -16.01
CA GLY A 69 -4.69 -8.06 -16.21
C GLY A 69 -3.99 -7.41 -15.04
N ALA A 70 -4.00 -6.09 -15.02
CA ALA A 70 -3.44 -5.28 -13.94
C ALA A 70 -4.33 -4.07 -13.64
N PHE A 71 -4.32 -3.64 -12.38
CA PHE A 71 -4.76 -2.29 -12.03
C PHE A 71 -3.67 -1.31 -12.42
N LEU A 72 -4.07 -0.24 -13.10
CA LEU A 72 -3.18 0.83 -13.52
C LEU A 72 -3.65 2.13 -12.86
N SER A 73 -2.72 2.87 -12.27
CA SER A 73 -2.94 4.22 -11.75
C SER A 73 -1.91 5.16 -12.34
N GLY A 74 -1.91 6.43 -11.94
CA GLY A 74 -0.84 7.36 -12.30
C GLY A 74 0.48 7.14 -11.54
N GLY A 75 0.48 6.24 -10.56
CA GLY A 75 1.61 5.96 -9.69
C GLY A 75 2.71 5.13 -10.35
N VAL A 76 3.93 5.27 -9.83
CA VAL A 76 5.11 4.53 -10.31
C VAL A 76 4.99 3.02 -10.07
N ASP A 77 4.34 2.60 -8.99
CA ASP A 77 4.27 1.19 -8.58
C ASP A 77 3.44 0.35 -9.55
N SER A 78 2.20 0.77 -9.83
CA SER A 78 1.33 0.12 -10.80
C SER A 78 1.90 0.20 -12.22
N SER A 79 2.52 1.34 -12.56
CA SER A 79 3.23 1.52 -13.84
C SER A 79 4.38 0.54 -14.00
N ALA A 80 5.16 0.29 -12.94
CA ALA A 80 6.27 -0.65 -12.96
C ALA A 80 5.77 -2.09 -13.15
N VAL A 81 4.66 -2.48 -12.50
CA VAL A 81 4.02 -3.78 -12.72
C VAL A 81 3.59 -3.94 -14.18
N VAL A 82 2.85 -2.97 -14.73
CA VAL A 82 2.39 -3.01 -16.13
C VAL A 82 3.57 -3.03 -17.11
N ALA A 83 4.62 -2.25 -16.85
CA ALA A 83 5.83 -2.25 -17.66
C ALA A 83 6.50 -3.64 -17.72
N MET A 84 6.64 -4.32 -16.57
CA MET A 84 7.19 -5.68 -16.53
C MET A 84 6.27 -6.68 -17.22
N MET A 85 4.96 -6.59 -17.01
CA MET A 85 3.99 -7.46 -17.67
C MET A 85 4.06 -7.32 -19.20
N ALA A 86 4.10 -6.09 -19.70
CA ALA A 86 4.17 -5.80 -21.13
C ALA A 86 5.48 -6.29 -21.76
N GLY A 87 6.59 -6.29 -21.02
CA GLY A 87 7.87 -6.84 -21.48
C GLY A 87 7.92 -8.38 -21.50
N ILE A 88 7.07 -9.05 -20.74
CA ILE A 88 6.99 -10.52 -20.66
C ILE A 88 5.92 -11.08 -21.61
N SER A 89 4.80 -10.36 -21.75
CA SER A 89 3.65 -10.78 -22.55
C SER A 89 3.93 -10.72 -24.05
N SER A 90 3.41 -11.69 -24.80
CA SER A 90 3.44 -11.70 -26.27
C SER A 90 2.36 -10.83 -26.92
N GLY A 91 1.37 -10.38 -26.14
CA GLY A 91 0.27 -9.53 -26.59
C GLY A 91 -0.06 -8.40 -25.61
N PRO A 92 -1.01 -7.52 -25.97
CA PRO A 92 -1.44 -6.41 -25.13
C PRO A 92 -1.88 -6.91 -23.74
N VAL A 93 -1.33 -6.32 -22.68
CA VAL A 93 -1.76 -6.60 -21.31
C VAL A 93 -3.11 -5.92 -21.07
N ASN A 94 -4.05 -6.61 -20.43
CA ASN A 94 -5.29 -5.97 -19.98
C ASN A 94 -4.98 -5.03 -18.80
N THR A 95 -5.35 -3.76 -18.91
CA THR A 95 -5.20 -2.80 -17.81
C THR A 95 -6.53 -2.13 -17.50
N CYS A 96 -6.82 -1.96 -16.21
CA CYS A 96 -8.03 -1.31 -15.74
C CYS A 96 -7.66 -0.14 -14.83
N SER A 97 -8.28 1.01 -15.08
CA SER A 97 -8.17 2.21 -14.28
C SER A 97 -9.54 2.78 -13.98
N ILE A 98 -9.62 3.48 -12.87
CA ILE A 98 -10.74 4.36 -12.57
C ILE A 98 -10.25 5.80 -12.53
N GLY A 99 -11.07 6.71 -13.03
CA GLY A 99 -10.88 8.14 -12.87
C GLY A 99 -12.01 8.72 -12.03
N PHE A 100 -11.81 9.93 -11.52
CA PHE A 100 -12.84 10.68 -10.80
C PHE A 100 -13.30 11.87 -11.64
N ASP A 101 -14.54 12.28 -11.42
CA ASP A 101 -15.12 13.48 -12.02
C ASP A 101 -14.48 14.76 -11.51
N ASP A 102 -13.98 14.77 -10.27
CA ASP A 102 -13.17 15.86 -9.71
C ASP A 102 -11.74 15.85 -10.29
N PRO A 103 -11.34 16.90 -11.05
CA PRO A 103 -10.00 17.00 -11.62
C PRO A 103 -8.87 16.95 -10.58
N ALA A 104 -9.11 17.33 -9.33
CA ALA A 104 -8.10 17.31 -8.27
C ALA A 104 -7.67 15.89 -7.86
N PHE A 105 -8.52 14.90 -8.12
CA PHE A 105 -8.29 13.49 -7.77
C PHE A 105 -8.15 12.59 -9.00
N ASN A 106 -8.18 13.17 -10.21
CA ASN A 106 -8.17 12.40 -11.44
C ASN A 106 -6.73 12.18 -11.97
N GLU A 107 -6.26 10.94 -11.86
CA GLU A 107 -4.97 10.49 -12.37
C GLU A 107 -5.05 9.78 -13.74
N SER A 108 -6.22 9.79 -14.39
CA SER A 108 -6.47 8.99 -15.59
C SER A 108 -5.53 9.33 -16.76
N ALA A 109 -5.10 10.59 -16.85
CA ALA A 109 -4.13 11.03 -17.87
C ALA A 109 -2.78 10.31 -17.73
N PHE A 110 -2.30 10.12 -16.50
CA PHE A 110 -1.04 9.42 -16.25
C PHE A 110 -1.16 7.92 -16.53
N ALA A 111 -2.29 7.31 -16.14
CA ALA A 111 -2.59 5.92 -16.49
C ALA A 111 -2.64 5.74 -18.02
N GLN A 112 -3.28 6.67 -18.74
CA GLN A 112 -3.33 6.65 -20.20
C GLN A 112 -1.95 6.75 -20.84
N MET A 113 -1.05 7.61 -20.31
CA MET A 113 0.33 7.71 -20.81
C MET A 113 1.07 6.37 -20.73
N VAL A 114 0.87 5.61 -19.66
CA VAL A 114 1.49 4.29 -19.47
C VAL A 114 0.84 3.26 -20.40
N ALA A 115 -0.49 3.28 -20.51
CA ALA A 115 -1.23 2.43 -21.42
C ALA A 115 -0.79 2.60 -22.88
N ASP A 116 -0.62 3.84 -23.33
CA ASP A 116 -0.18 4.18 -24.69
C ASP A 116 1.27 3.74 -24.91
N ARG A 117 2.15 3.99 -23.93
CA ARG A 117 3.57 3.61 -24.00
C ARG A 117 3.76 2.11 -24.18
N TYR A 118 2.99 1.31 -23.45
CA TYR A 118 3.09 -0.16 -23.46
C TYR A 118 2.03 -0.84 -24.35
N LYS A 119 1.20 -0.06 -25.06
CA LYS A 119 0.14 -0.52 -25.96
C LYS A 119 -0.78 -1.56 -25.31
N THR A 120 -1.23 -1.27 -24.09
CA THR A 120 -2.10 -2.16 -23.31
C THR A 120 -3.54 -2.13 -23.81
N ASP A 121 -4.30 -3.19 -23.59
CA ASP A 121 -5.77 -3.18 -23.75
C ASP A 121 -6.39 -2.48 -22.53
N HIS A 122 -6.40 -1.15 -22.60
CA HIS A 122 -6.70 -0.26 -21.49
C HIS A 122 -8.19 0.06 -21.37
N ARG A 123 -8.71 -0.04 -20.15
CA ARG A 123 -10.09 0.27 -19.81
C ARG A 123 -10.13 1.29 -18.69
N LEU A 124 -10.82 2.38 -18.93
CA LEU A 124 -11.00 3.48 -17.98
C LEU A 124 -12.50 3.67 -17.72
N GLU A 125 -12.88 3.70 -16.45
CA GLU A 125 -14.25 4.06 -16.02
C GLU A 125 -14.17 5.30 -15.13
N ILE A 126 -15.04 6.30 -15.38
CA ILE A 126 -15.13 7.49 -14.52
C ILE A 126 -16.18 7.20 -13.44
N VAL A 127 -15.74 7.25 -12.19
CA VAL A 127 -16.55 7.02 -11.00
C VAL A 127 -16.95 8.36 -10.40
N LYS A 128 -18.20 8.46 -9.95
CA LYS A 128 -18.68 9.65 -9.23
C LYS A 128 -18.24 9.62 -7.77
N SER A 129 -17.94 10.79 -7.25
CA SER A 129 -17.44 10.98 -5.88
C SER A 129 -18.52 10.77 -4.79
N ASP A 130 -19.81 10.71 -5.16
CA ASP A 130 -20.97 10.69 -4.25
C ASP A 130 -21.62 9.31 -4.07
N ASP A 131 -20.84 8.25 -4.26
CA ASP A 131 -21.30 6.86 -4.28
C ASP A 131 -21.45 6.25 -2.87
N PHE A 132 -22.30 6.87 -2.06
CA PHE A 132 -22.52 6.49 -0.66
C PHE A 132 -23.27 5.15 -0.51
N ASP A 133 -24.00 4.72 -1.54
CA ASP A 133 -24.75 3.45 -1.55
C ASP A 133 -23.82 2.23 -1.44
N LEU A 134 -22.54 2.37 -1.80
CA LEU A 134 -21.53 1.33 -1.63
C LEU A 134 -21.16 1.06 -0.18
N ILE A 135 -21.38 1.99 0.75
CA ILE A 135 -20.90 1.87 2.13
C ILE A 135 -21.39 0.59 2.79
N ASP A 136 -22.68 0.27 2.65
CA ASP A 136 -23.26 -0.95 3.23
C ASP A 136 -22.67 -2.22 2.60
N THR A 137 -22.34 -2.17 1.30
CA THR A 137 -21.70 -3.29 0.61
C THR A 137 -20.26 -3.46 1.06
N LEU A 138 -19.50 -2.37 1.18
CA LEU A 138 -18.14 -2.39 1.68
C LEU A 138 -18.08 -2.90 3.12
N ALA A 139 -18.99 -2.44 3.99
CA ALA A 139 -19.08 -2.91 5.37
C ALA A 139 -19.28 -4.43 5.46
N ARG A 140 -20.10 -5.00 4.56
CA ARG A 140 -20.27 -6.46 4.45
C ARG A 140 -19.03 -7.17 3.90
N LEU A 141 -18.35 -6.58 2.91
CA LEU A 141 -17.20 -7.21 2.25
C LEU A 141 -15.96 -7.26 3.12
N TYR A 142 -15.66 -6.18 3.85
CA TYR A 142 -14.49 -6.13 4.71
C TYR A 142 -14.67 -6.94 6.00
N ASP A 143 -15.92 -7.20 6.43
CA ASP A 143 -16.27 -7.94 7.65
C ASP A 143 -15.60 -7.37 8.93
N GLU A 144 -15.11 -6.12 8.85
CA GLU A 144 -14.53 -5.35 9.93
C GLU A 144 -14.57 -3.84 9.62
N PRO A 145 -14.47 -2.97 10.64
CA PRO A 145 -14.35 -1.54 10.43
C PRO A 145 -13.11 -1.21 9.59
N TYR A 146 -13.33 -0.82 8.34
CA TYR A 146 -12.30 -0.42 7.40
C TYR A 146 -12.52 1.04 7.00
N ALA A 147 -11.68 1.92 7.54
CA ALA A 147 -11.79 3.37 7.39
C ALA A 147 -10.67 3.91 6.49
N ASP A 148 -10.51 3.31 5.30
CA ASP A 148 -9.60 3.77 4.27
C ASP A 148 -10.38 4.47 3.15
N SER A 149 -9.96 5.68 2.79
CA SER A 149 -10.56 6.44 1.68
C SER A 149 -10.43 5.74 0.33
N SER A 150 -9.50 4.78 0.19
CA SER A 150 -9.31 3.99 -1.03
C SER A 150 -10.33 2.85 -1.19
N ALA A 151 -11.16 2.55 -0.20
CA ALA A 151 -12.08 1.41 -0.23
C ALA A 151 -13.07 1.45 -1.41
N ILE A 152 -13.74 2.59 -1.62
CA ILE A 152 -14.69 2.81 -2.72
C ILE A 152 -13.97 2.74 -4.08
N PRO A 153 -12.86 3.49 -4.30
CA PRO A 153 -12.04 3.36 -5.51
C PRO A 153 -11.65 1.90 -5.81
N THR A 154 -11.11 1.20 -4.82
CA THR A 154 -10.65 -0.18 -4.97
C THR A 154 -11.79 -1.12 -5.35
N TYR A 155 -12.98 -0.94 -4.77
CA TYR A 155 -14.14 -1.73 -5.15
C TYR A 155 -14.55 -1.48 -6.61
N ARG A 156 -14.61 -0.21 -7.04
CA ARG A 156 -15.02 0.15 -8.39
C ARG A 156 -14.03 -0.32 -9.46
N VAL A 157 -12.72 -0.24 -9.19
CA VAL A 157 -11.72 -0.81 -10.13
C VAL A 157 -11.79 -2.34 -10.18
N CYS A 158 -12.06 -3.00 -9.04
CA CYS A 158 -12.33 -4.44 -9.01
C CYS A 158 -13.59 -4.81 -9.82
N GLU A 159 -14.66 -4.02 -9.70
CA GLU A 159 -15.90 -4.22 -10.46
C GLU A 159 -15.67 -4.06 -11.97
N LEU A 160 -14.94 -3.02 -12.39
CA LEU A 160 -14.52 -2.85 -13.78
C LEU A 160 -13.68 -4.04 -14.25
N ALA A 161 -12.64 -4.41 -13.50
CA ALA A 161 -11.75 -5.48 -13.88
C ALA A 161 -12.48 -6.82 -13.98
N ARG A 162 -13.44 -7.10 -13.09
CA ARG A 162 -14.19 -8.36 -13.10
C ARG A 162 -15.01 -8.57 -14.38
N LYS A 163 -15.36 -7.50 -15.10
CA LYS A 163 -16.04 -7.57 -16.41
C LYS A 163 -15.13 -8.15 -17.51
N HIS A 164 -13.81 -8.18 -17.31
CA HIS A 164 -12.82 -8.48 -18.36
C HIS A 164 -11.74 -9.49 -17.95
N VAL A 165 -11.34 -9.49 -16.69
CA VAL A 165 -10.27 -10.34 -16.16
C VAL A 165 -10.72 -11.08 -14.89
N THR A 166 -10.13 -12.25 -14.68
CA THR A 166 -10.34 -13.04 -13.46
C THR A 166 -9.21 -12.82 -12.45
N VAL A 167 -8.01 -12.51 -12.93
CA VAL A 167 -6.84 -12.19 -12.10
C VAL A 167 -6.35 -10.79 -12.45
N ALA A 168 -6.08 -9.97 -11.45
CA ALA A 168 -5.48 -8.65 -11.61
C ALA A 168 -4.28 -8.49 -10.69
N LEU A 169 -3.14 -8.01 -11.22
CA LEU A 169 -1.99 -7.59 -10.43
C LEU A 169 -2.14 -6.12 -10.01
N SER A 170 -1.78 -5.79 -8.77
CA SER A 170 -1.71 -4.42 -8.27
C SER A 170 -0.27 -4.04 -7.93
N GLY A 171 -0.02 -2.74 -7.78
CA GLY A 171 1.23 -2.18 -7.28
C GLY A 171 1.28 -2.00 -5.77
N ASP A 172 0.33 -2.56 -5.02
CA ASP A 172 0.27 -2.36 -3.56
C ASP A 172 1.49 -2.96 -2.86
N GLY A 173 1.95 -2.31 -1.79
CA GLY A 173 3.15 -2.70 -1.04
C GLY A 173 4.42 -1.99 -1.51
N GLY A 174 4.39 -1.25 -2.62
CA GLY A 174 5.53 -0.49 -3.13
C GLY A 174 6.00 0.58 -2.14
N ASP A 175 5.07 1.43 -1.69
CA ASP A 175 5.33 2.48 -0.70
C ASP A 175 5.84 1.92 0.64
N GLU A 176 5.30 0.80 1.12
CA GLU A 176 5.72 0.14 2.36
C GLU A 176 7.13 -0.46 2.23
N SER A 177 7.44 -1.08 1.09
CA SER A 177 8.71 -1.76 0.86
C SER A 177 9.86 -0.78 0.59
N LEU A 178 9.58 0.34 -0.09
CA LEU A 178 10.58 1.30 -0.54
C LEU A 178 10.54 2.64 0.22
N GLY A 179 9.63 2.78 1.20
CA GLY A 179 9.52 3.98 2.01
C GLY A 179 8.94 5.19 1.27
N GLY A 180 8.03 4.96 0.31
CA GLY A 180 7.50 6.00 -0.58
C GLY A 180 6.54 6.99 0.09
N TYR A 181 5.95 6.65 1.24
CA TYR A 181 5.13 7.61 2.00
C TYR A 181 5.96 8.79 2.51
N ARG A 182 5.54 10.02 2.16
CA ARG A 182 6.15 11.26 2.67
C ARG A 182 6.27 11.30 4.20
N ARG A 183 5.38 10.63 4.92
CA ARG A 183 5.39 10.55 6.39
C ARG A 183 6.65 9.86 6.91
N TYR A 184 7.21 8.87 6.20
CA TYR A 184 8.45 8.21 6.61
C TYR A 184 9.64 9.18 6.58
N ARG A 185 9.71 10.07 5.59
CA ARG A 185 10.75 11.12 5.56
C ARG A 185 10.65 12.06 6.76
N LEU A 186 9.42 12.43 7.15
CA LEU A 186 9.18 13.28 8.33
C LEU A 186 9.56 12.54 9.62
N HIS A 187 9.15 11.29 9.79
CA HIS A 187 9.51 10.47 10.94
C HIS A 187 11.03 10.25 11.04
N LEU A 188 11.73 9.98 9.93
CA LEU A 188 13.18 9.82 9.93
C LEU A 188 13.90 11.14 10.26
N MET A 189 13.41 12.28 9.80
CA MET A 189 13.95 13.60 10.20
C MET A 189 13.70 13.87 11.69
N GLU A 190 12.51 13.55 12.19
CA GLU A 190 12.16 13.70 13.60
C GLU A 190 13.02 12.78 14.49
N GLU A 191 13.21 11.52 14.11
CA GLU A 191 14.09 10.58 14.80
C GLU A 191 15.54 11.03 14.79
N ARG A 192 16.05 11.54 13.65
CA ARG A 192 17.41 12.11 13.57
C ARG A 192 17.59 13.34 14.47
N MET A 193 16.60 14.25 14.49
CA MET A 193 16.61 15.40 15.41
C MET A 193 16.55 14.96 16.86
N ARG A 194 15.73 13.94 17.17
CA ARG A 194 15.62 13.38 18.51
C ARG A 194 16.92 12.70 18.93
N SER A 195 17.49 11.83 18.09
CA SER A 195 18.70 11.04 18.39
C SER A 195 19.97 11.88 18.50
N ALA A 196 20.05 13.03 17.83
CA ALA A 196 21.13 14.01 17.99
C ALA A 196 21.11 14.73 19.36
N MET A 197 20.00 14.66 20.10
CA MET A 197 19.86 15.30 21.41
C MET A 197 19.94 14.28 22.56
N PRO A 198 20.83 14.46 23.54
CA PRO A 198 20.94 13.57 24.70
C PRO A 198 19.61 13.45 25.46
N TYR A 199 19.27 12.25 25.90
CA TYR A 199 17.98 11.91 26.53
C TYR A 199 17.61 12.86 27.70
N GLY A 200 18.59 13.30 28.49
CA GLY A 200 18.38 14.25 29.60
C GLY A 200 17.94 15.65 29.16
N MET A 201 18.48 16.16 28.05
CA MET A 201 18.06 17.46 27.47
C MET A 201 16.69 17.33 26.77
N ARG A 202 16.43 16.17 26.15
CA ARG A 202 15.16 15.89 25.46
C ARG A 202 13.96 15.99 26.40
N LYS A 203 14.04 15.38 27.60
CA LYS A 203 12.96 15.41 28.60
C LYS A 203 12.68 16.81 29.14
N ALA A 204 13.72 17.63 29.29
CA ALA A 204 13.58 19.00 29.78
C ALA A 204 12.97 19.94 28.73
N VAL A 205 13.42 19.88 27.47
CA VAL A 205 12.99 20.77 26.39
C VAL A 205 11.64 20.35 25.81
N PHE A 206 11.46 19.08 25.43
CA PHE A 206 10.19 18.61 24.87
C PHE A 206 9.08 18.52 25.93
N GLY A 207 9.43 18.20 27.18
CA GLY A 207 8.47 18.17 28.30
C GLY A 207 7.96 19.56 28.74
N THR A 208 8.77 20.62 28.60
CA THR A 208 8.30 22.00 28.84
C THR A 208 7.60 22.59 27.63
N LEU A 209 8.08 22.33 26.40
CA LEU A 209 7.41 22.77 25.17
C LEU A 209 6.06 22.07 24.98
N GLY A 210 5.91 20.78 25.28
CA GLY A 210 4.63 20.08 25.23
C GLY A 210 3.58 20.64 26.22
N ARG A 211 4.04 21.19 27.36
CA ARG A 211 3.17 21.88 28.34
C ARG A 211 2.80 23.30 27.93
N LEU A 212 3.69 24.01 27.23
CA LEU A 212 3.48 25.42 26.85
C LEU A 212 2.91 25.59 25.43
N TYR A 213 3.08 24.62 24.54
CA TYR A 213 2.60 24.72 23.15
C TYR A 213 1.09 24.44 23.09
N PRO A 214 0.27 25.42 22.68
CA PRO A 214 -1.17 25.26 22.63
C PRO A 214 -1.56 24.17 21.61
N LYS A 215 -2.65 23.44 21.88
CA LYS A 215 -3.30 22.58 20.87
C LYS A 215 -3.88 23.49 19.80
N ALA A 216 -3.06 23.90 18.84
CA ALA A 216 -3.44 24.74 17.71
C ALA A 216 -4.06 23.88 16.60
N ASP A 217 -5.10 23.11 16.94
CA ASP A 217 -5.77 22.18 16.03
C ASP A 217 -6.40 22.90 14.82
N TRP A 218 -6.63 24.21 14.95
CA TRP A 218 -7.13 25.13 13.94
C TRP A 218 -6.06 25.65 12.94
N ALA A 219 -4.76 25.44 13.19
CA ALA A 219 -3.68 25.96 12.35
C ALA A 219 -3.29 25.01 11.18
N PRO A 220 -2.63 25.50 10.11
CA PRO A 220 -2.12 24.67 9.01
C PRO A 220 -1.17 23.56 9.51
N ARG A 221 -1.14 22.41 8.81
CA ARG A 221 -0.46 21.16 9.26
C ARG A 221 1.00 21.34 9.68
N VAL A 222 1.72 22.28 9.06
CA VAL A 222 3.12 22.64 9.39
C VAL A 222 3.30 23.27 10.78
N PHE A 223 2.24 23.84 11.36
CA PHE A 223 2.25 24.47 12.69
C PHE A 223 1.66 23.57 13.79
N ARG A 224 1.15 22.38 13.45
CA ARG A 224 0.64 21.40 14.41
C ARG A 224 1.78 20.53 14.95
N ALA A 225 2.71 21.14 15.68
CA ALA A 225 3.90 20.47 16.19
C ALA A 225 3.70 19.80 17.55
N LYS A 226 2.53 19.92 18.19
CA LYS A 226 2.33 19.43 19.56
C LYS A 226 2.58 17.91 19.70
N THR A 227 2.17 17.11 18.71
CA THR A 227 2.42 15.67 18.66
C THR A 227 3.92 15.32 18.54
N THR A 228 4.75 16.23 18.03
CA THR A 228 6.22 16.10 18.00
C THR A 228 6.83 16.27 19.39
N PHE A 229 6.12 16.90 20.34
CA PHE A 229 6.59 17.19 21.70
C PHE A 229 6.02 16.28 22.81
N GLU A 230 5.03 15.44 22.52
CA GLU A 230 4.38 14.55 23.51
C GLU A 230 5.06 13.16 23.62
N GLY A 231 6.38 13.07 23.38
CA GLY A 231 7.19 11.85 23.51
C GLY A 231 7.80 11.64 24.89
#